data_AF-A0A950DZI5-F1
#
_entry.id   AF-A0A950DZI5-F1
#
_cell.length_a   1.000
_cell.length_b   1.000
_cell.length_c   1.000
_cell.angle_alpha   90.00
_cell.angle_beta   90.00
_cell.angle_gamma   90.00
#
_symmetry.space_group_name_H-M   'P 1'
#
loop_
_entity.id
_entity.type
_entity.pdbx_description
1 polymer ?
#
loop_
_entity_poly.entity_id
_entity_poly.type
_entity_poly.pdbx_seq_one_letter_code
_entity_poly.pdbx_strand_id
1 'polypeptide(L)'
;MAANRIRLKIDLSGSTGEEAWRALRHYDEIDEAHYGPAFGSSGECGHPAGQPHAPGEWMGAQVELPSPIIAQYAIRHYVKQPRVLDAEVEE
;
A
#
# COMPACT_ATOMS: atom_id res chain seq x y z
N MET A 1 -16.09 -10.58 -13.13
CA MET A 1 -14.87 -11.40 -13.13
C MET A 1 -14.21 -11.15 -11.79
N ALA A 2 -13.61 -12.15 -11.13
CA ALA A 2 -12.90 -11.86 -9.87
C ALA A 2 -11.75 -10.89 -10.18
N ALA A 3 -11.55 -9.86 -9.36
CA ALA A 3 -10.50 -8.89 -9.60
C ALA A 3 -9.13 -9.47 -9.23
N ASN A 4 -8.12 -9.06 -9.98
CA ASN A 4 -6.72 -9.38 -9.79
C ASN A 4 -5.93 -8.21 -9.17
N ARG A 5 -6.63 -7.18 -8.70
CA ARG A 5 -6.04 -5.99 -8.09
C ARG A 5 -6.30 -5.99 -6.60
N ILE A 6 -5.30 -5.59 -5.84
CA ILE A 6 -5.41 -5.40 -4.40
C ILE A 6 -5.13 -3.95 -4.04
N ARG A 7 -5.86 -3.45 -3.06
CA ARG A 7 -5.63 -2.14 -2.45
C ARG A 7 -4.97 -2.34 -1.09
N LEU A 8 -3.91 -1.58 -0.86
CA LEU A 8 -3.16 -1.57 0.40
C LEU A 8 -3.38 -0.24 1.11
N LYS A 9 -3.52 -0.30 2.43
CA LYS A 9 -3.48 0.86 3.32
C LYS A 9 -2.17 0.82 4.10
N ILE A 10 -1.31 1.80 3.90
CA ILE A 10 0.07 1.78 4.43
C ILE A 10 0.26 2.89 5.45
N ASP A 11 0.72 2.53 6.65
CA ASP A 11 1.11 3.46 7.71
C ASP A 11 2.39 4.21 7.34
N LEU A 12 2.29 5.53 7.30
CA LEU A 12 3.41 6.42 7.03
C LEU A 12 4.10 6.89 8.30
N SER A 13 3.53 6.67 9.48
CA SER A 13 3.99 7.24 10.75
C SER A 13 5.51 7.13 10.92
N GLY A 14 6.15 8.29 11.11
CA GLY A 14 7.60 8.42 11.34
C GLY A 14 8.49 8.17 10.11
N SER A 15 7.93 7.86 8.95
CA SER A 15 8.68 7.76 7.69
C SER A 15 8.76 9.11 6.97
N THR A 16 9.72 9.30 6.08
CA THR A 16 9.83 10.52 5.26
C THR A 16 9.55 10.22 3.79
N GLY A 17 8.63 10.98 3.19
CA GLY A 17 8.22 10.77 1.79
C GLY A 17 7.71 9.33 1.57
N GLU A 18 8.23 8.66 0.55
CA GLU A 18 7.78 7.31 0.17
C GLU A 18 8.54 6.17 0.88
N GLU A 19 9.29 6.47 1.94
CA GLU A 19 10.11 5.47 2.62
C GLU A 19 9.28 4.27 3.12
N ALA A 20 8.10 4.51 3.68
CA ALA A 20 7.21 3.45 4.13
C ALA A 20 6.80 2.50 3.00
N TRP A 21 6.56 3.02 1.79
CA TRP A 21 6.25 2.22 0.60
C TRP A 21 7.46 1.39 0.14
N ARG A 22 8.62 2.03 0.01
CA ARG A 22 9.87 1.38 -0.44
C ARG A 22 10.37 0.32 0.53
N ALA A 23 10.01 0.43 1.81
CA ALA A 23 10.37 -0.55 2.83
C ALA A 23 9.48 -1.80 2.83
N LEU A 24 8.36 -1.80 2.09
CA LEU A 24 7.53 -3.00 1.96
C LEU A 24 8.25 -4.04 1.13
N ARG A 25 8.11 -5.30 1.54
CA ARG A 25 8.49 -6.43 0.70
C ARG A 25 7.37 -6.66 -0.30
N HIS A 26 7.56 -6.23 -1.56
CA HIS A 26 6.58 -6.52 -2.61
C HIS A 26 6.42 -8.02 -2.85
N TYR A 27 5.24 -8.42 -3.33
CA TYR A 27 4.99 -9.80 -3.74
C TYR A 27 5.79 -10.11 -5.02
N ASP A 28 6.30 -11.34 -5.15
CA ASP A 28 7.24 -11.65 -6.24
C ASP A 28 6.56 -11.68 -7.62
N GLU A 29 5.27 -12.00 -7.66
CA GLU A 29 4.48 -12.13 -8.88
C GLU A 29 3.60 -10.89 -9.16
N ILE A 30 4.08 -9.68 -8.89
CA ILE A 30 3.35 -8.46 -9.26
C ILE A 30 3.52 -8.16 -10.75
N ASP A 31 2.43 -7.75 -11.41
CA ASP A 31 2.49 -7.19 -12.76
C ASP A 31 2.78 -5.69 -12.70
N GLU A 32 2.06 -4.98 -11.82
CA GLU A 32 2.22 -3.54 -11.65
C GLU A 32 1.93 -3.13 -10.19
N ALA A 33 2.53 -2.03 -9.76
CA ALA A 33 2.24 -1.43 -8.47
C ALA A 33 2.27 0.09 -8.55
N HIS A 34 1.23 0.72 -8.03
CA HIS A 34 1.07 2.17 -7.97
C HIS A 34 0.88 2.62 -6.53
N TYR A 35 1.49 3.72 -6.16
CA TYR A 35 1.42 4.30 -4.82
C TYR A 35 0.98 5.76 -4.91
N GLY A 36 0.11 6.19 -4.01
CA GLY A 36 -0.28 7.58 -3.90
C GLY A 36 -1.73 7.82 -3.55
N PRO A 37 -2.13 9.11 -3.43
CA PRO A 37 -3.41 9.51 -2.85
C PRO A 37 -4.62 9.09 -3.71
N ALA A 38 -4.41 8.82 -5.00
CA ALA A 38 -5.43 8.28 -5.89
C ALA A 38 -5.98 6.91 -5.42
N PHE A 39 -5.21 6.18 -4.61
CA PHE A 39 -5.58 4.88 -4.06
C PHE A 39 -6.03 4.97 -2.59
N GLY A 40 -6.23 6.19 -2.09
CA GLY A 40 -6.62 6.50 -0.70
C GLY A 40 -5.52 7.23 0.07
N SER A 41 -5.91 8.08 1.02
CA SER A 41 -4.98 8.70 1.98
C SER A 41 -5.71 9.18 3.24
N SER A 42 -4.96 9.47 4.30
CA SER A 42 -5.45 10.22 5.47
C SER A 42 -5.69 11.71 5.19
N GLY A 43 -5.39 12.20 4.00
CA GLY A 43 -5.46 13.62 3.62
C GLY A 43 -4.16 14.14 3.01
N GLU A 44 -4.13 15.43 2.70
CA GLU A 44 -2.93 16.11 2.20
C GLU A 44 -1.84 16.18 3.29
N CYS A 45 -0.59 16.01 2.90
CA CYS A 45 0.54 16.19 3.81
C CYS A 45 0.69 17.69 4.12
N GLY A 46 0.41 18.07 5.37
CA GLY A 46 0.51 19.46 5.85
C GLY A 46 1.93 19.90 6.25
N HIS A 47 2.95 19.09 5.94
CA HIS A 47 4.33 19.29 6.38
C HIS A 47 5.31 19.32 5.18
N PRO A 48 6.52 19.91 5.35
CA PRO A 48 7.54 19.90 4.31
C PRO A 48 7.98 18.47 3.93
N ALA A 49 8.41 18.28 2.68
CA ALA A 49 8.80 16.97 2.13
C ALA A 49 9.96 16.27 2.87
N GLY A 50 10.79 17.02 3.59
CA GLY A 50 11.90 16.49 4.38
C GLY A 50 11.56 16.20 5.84
N GLN A 51 10.31 16.40 6.26
CA GLN A 51 9.87 16.09 7.61
C GLN A 51 9.14 14.75 7.66
N PRO A 52 9.27 14.00 8.77
CA PRO A 52 8.54 12.74 8.94
C PRO A 52 7.02 12.96 8.98
N HIS A 53 6.29 11.99 8.46
CA HIS A 53 4.84 11.92 8.58
C HIS A 53 4.40 11.78 10.04
N ALA A 54 3.32 12.48 10.40
CA ALA A 54 2.77 12.44 11.74
C ALA A 54 2.12 11.07 12.05
N PRO A 55 1.99 10.71 13.34
CA PRO A 55 1.26 9.50 13.74
C PRO A 55 -0.17 9.47 13.19
N GLY A 56 -0.55 8.34 12.58
CA GLY A 56 -1.88 8.13 12.00
C GLY A 56 -2.03 8.54 10.54
N GLU A 57 -0.99 9.13 9.94
CA GLU A 57 -0.94 9.35 8.50
C GLU A 57 -0.80 8.02 7.75
N TRP A 58 -1.57 7.86 6.68
CA TRP A 58 -1.53 6.68 5.83
C TRP A 58 -1.71 7.03 4.35
N MET A 59 -1.18 6.18 3.48
CA MET A 59 -1.32 6.30 2.04
C MET A 59 -1.71 4.96 1.41
N GLY A 60 -2.51 5.06 0.36
CA GLY A 60 -2.96 3.93 -0.44
C GLY A 60 -1.93 3.49 -1.47
N ALA A 61 -1.99 2.20 -1.80
CA ALA A 61 -1.35 1.67 -2.99
C ALA A 61 -2.27 0.66 -3.68
N GLN A 62 -2.14 0.51 -4.99
CA GLN A 62 -2.77 -0.54 -5.77
C GLN A 62 -1.68 -1.46 -6.31
N VAL A 63 -1.90 -2.77 -6.20
CA VAL A 63 -1.00 -3.78 -6.77
C VAL A 63 -1.83 -4.66 -7.71
N GLU A 64 -1.38 -4.81 -8.94
CA GLU A 64 -1.97 -5.68 -9.96
C GLU A 64 -1.21 -7.00 -10.04
N LEU A 65 -1.96 -8.11 -10.08
CA LEU A 65 -1.45 -9.48 -10.06
C LEU A 65 -1.89 -10.24 -11.33
N PRO A 66 -1.18 -11.32 -11.71
CA PRO A 66 -1.50 -12.11 -12.91
C PRO A 66 -2.87 -12.78 -12.89
N SER A 67 -3.42 -13.04 -11.69
CA SER A 67 -4.74 -13.65 -11.58
C SER A 67 -5.41 -13.36 -10.23
N PRO A 68 -6.75 -13.53 -10.14
CA PRO A 68 -7.48 -13.34 -8.88
C PRO A 68 -7.06 -14.31 -7.77
N ILE A 69 -6.61 -15.52 -8.12
CA ILE A 69 -6.13 -16.49 -7.12
C ILE A 69 -4.81 -15.99 -6.51
N ILE A 70 -3.91 -15.44 -7.32
CA ILE A 70 -2.65 -14.85 -6.84
C ILE A 70 -2.91 -13.62 -5.97
N ALA A 71 -3.89 -12.78 -6.33
CA ALA A 71 -4.30 -11.63 -5.49
C ALA A 71 -4.69 -12.06 -4.06
N GLN A 72 -5.39 -13.18 -3.91
CA GLN A 72 -5.76 -13.72 -2.58
C GLN A 72 -4.53 -14.16 -1.76
N TYR A 73 -3.50 -14.71 -2.40
CA TYR A 73 -2.25 -15.04 -1.73
C TYR A 73 -1.43 -13.79 -1.37
N ALA A 74 -1.40 -12.80 -2.27
CA ALA A 74 -0.73 -11.53 -2.07
C ALA A 74 -1.30 -10.77 -0.84
N ILE A 75 -2.62 -10.80 -0.62
CA ILE A 75 -3.23 -10.22 0.60
C ILE A 75 -2.57 -10.78 1.86
N ARG A 76 -2.49 -12.11 1.98
CA ARG A 76 -1.88 -12.77 3.16
C ARG A 76 -0.41 -12.41 3.35
N HIS A 77 0.29 -12.08 2.27
CA HIS A 77 1.67 -11.62 2.30
C HIS A 77 1.78 -10.19 2.82
N TYR A 78 0.92 -9.27 2.36
CA TYR A 78 0.95 -7.87 2.77
C TYR A 78 0.44 -7.64 4.19
N VAL A 79 -0.67 -8.24 4.61
CA VAL A 79 -1.24 -8.01 5.97
C VAL A 79 -0.32 -8.42 7.13
N LYS A 80 0.71 -9.23 6.86
CA LYS A 80 1.71 -9.63 7.86
C LYS A 80 2.84 -8.61 8.01
N GLN A 81 2.93 -7.62 7.13
CA GLN A 81 4.00 -6.63 7.16
C GLN A 81 3.67 -5.52 8.16
N PRO A 82 4.63 -5.04 8.97
CA PRO A 82 4.35 -4.13 10.09
C PRO A 82 3.66 -2.82 9.72
N ARG A 83 3.85 -2.32 8.49
CA ARG A 83 3.30 -1.03 8.02
C ARG A 83 2.01 -1.18 7.23
N VAL A 84 1.54 -2.39 6.95
CA VAL A 84 0.29 -2.60 6.23
C VAL A 84 -0.84 -2.62 7.24
N LEU A 85 -1.67 -1.57 7.22
CA LEU A 85 -2.85 -1.43 8.07
C LEU A 85 -4.01 -2.26 7.55
N ASP A 86 -4.12 -2.37 6.23
CA ASP A 86 -5.18 -3.14 5.56
C ASP A 86 -4.74 -3.58 4.16
N ALA A 87 -5.32 -4.68 3.69
CA ALA A 87 -5.15 -5.17 2.32
C ALA A 87 -6.41 -5.90 1.85
N GLU A 88 -7.01 -5.44 0.75
CA GLU A 88 -8.26 -5.97 0.21
C GLU A 88 -8.20 -6.15 -1.30
N VAL A 89 -9.07 -7.00 -1.86
CA VAL A 89 -9.25 -7.12 -3.32
C VAL A 89 -10.19 -5.99 -3.77
N GLU A 90 -9.86 -5.31 -4.88
CA GLU A 90 -10.79 -4.34 -5.49
C GLU A 90 -12.01 -5.07 -6.09
N GLU A 91 -13.21 -4.51 -6.02
CA GLU A 91 -14.42 -5.14 -6.58
C GLU A 91 -14.50 -5.10 -8.12
#